data_AF-A0A497G5R2-F1
#
_entry.id   AF-A0A497G5R2-F1
#
_cell.length_a   1.000
_cell.length_b   1.000
_cell.length_c   1.000
_cell.angle_alpha   90.00
_cell.angle_beta   90.00
_cell.angle_gamma   90.00
#
_symmetry.space_group_name_H-M   'P 1'
#
loop_
_entity.id
_entity.type
_entity.pdbx_description
1 polymer ?
#
loop_
_entity_poly.entity_id
_entity_poly.type
_entity_poly.pdbx_seq_one_letter_code
_entity_poly.pdbx_strand_id
1 'polypeptide(L)'
;MLREGLGGVFEETRFKTLIFYFIYLLSYLSVPFGTLLRLLSESLYSKTLRLFYDLFSKFYDNFTLSLPGYSAVLRLIAELANSSRRDPVLDVACGTGLVSLLLAQRAREVVGLDLSPGQLK
;
A
#
# COMPACT_ATOMS: atom_id res chain seq x y z
N MET A 1 -26.18 -26.42 13.82
CA MET A 1 -24.78 -26.34 13.35
C MET A 1 -24.45 -25.09 12.52
N LEU A 2 -25.42 -24.27 12.07
CA LEU A 2 -25.17 -23.05 11.26
C LEU A 2 -24.95 -21.75 12.08
N ARG A 3 -25.12 -21.76 13.41
CA ARG A 3 -25.04 -20.55 14.25
C ARG A 3 -23.62 -20.22 14.78
N GLU A 4 -22.74 -21.21 14.90
CA GLU A 4 -21.39 -20.99 15.47
C GLU A 4 -20.41 -20.35 14.46
N GLY A 5 -20.57 -20.62 13.16
CA GLY A 5 -19.72 -20.02 12.11
C GLY A 5 -20.01 -18.54 11.81
N LEU A 6 -21.24 -18.08 12.03
CA LEU A 6 -21.63 -16.69 11.77
C LEU A 6 -21.12 -15.71 12.85
N GLY A 7 -20.97 -16.18 14.10
CA GLY A 7 -20.44 -15.37 15.20
C GLY A 7 -18.96 -15.01 15.01
N GLY A 8 -18.15 -16.00 14.60
CA GLY A 8 -16.71 -15.78 14.35
C GLY A 8 -16.44 -14.85 13.16
N VAL A 9 -17.19 -15.00 12.06
CA VAL A 9 -17.08 -14.10 10.89
C VAL A 9 -17.48 -12.67 11.24
N PHE A 10 -18.48 -12.49 12.11
CA PHE A 10 -18.95 -11.18 12.54
C PHE A 10 -17.94 -10.47 13.46
N GLU A 11 -17.33 -11.19 14.41
CA GLU A 11 -16.27 -10.63 15.26
C GLU A 11 -15.01 -10.28 14.46
N GLU A 12 -14.59 -11.16 13.54
CA GLU A 12 -13.42 -10.90 12.69
C GLU A 12 -13.64 -9.67 11.80
N THR A 13 -14.83 -9.52 11.21
CA THR A 13 -15.19 -8.36 10.40
C THR A 13 -15.16 -7.08 11.25
N ARG A 14 -15.73 -7.11 12.45
CA ARG A 14 -15.77 -5.96 13.36
C ARG A 14 -14.37 -5.53 13.82
N PHE A 15 -13.48 -6.48 14.08
CA PHE A 15 -12.09 -6.21 14.45
C PHE A 15 -11.30 -5.56 13.30
N LYS A 16 -11.44 -6.08 12.07
CA LYS A 16 -10.82 -5.48 10.87
C LYS A 16 -11.31 -4.06 10.62
N THR A 17 -12.61 -3.82 10.78
CA THR A 17 -13.19 -2.47 10.68
C THR A 17 -12.64 -1.51 11.73
N LEU A 18 -12.46 -1.97 12.98
CA LEU A 18 -11.86 -1.15 14.04
C LEU A 18 -10.41 -0.77 13.73
N ILE A 19 -9.59 -1.75 13.30
CA ILE A 19 -8.20 -1.51 12.87
C ILE A 19 -8.17 -0.52 11.71
N PHE A 20 -9.06 -0.68 10.73
CA PHE A 20 -9.15 0.23 9.59
C PHE A 20 -9.41 1.67 10.04
N TYR A 21 -10.43 1.91 10.86
CA TYR A 21 -10.74 3.26 11.35
C TYR A 21 -9.62 3.82 12.23
N PHE A 22 -8.94 2.98 13.00
CA PHE A 22 -7.79 3.38 13.79
C PHE A 22 -6.62 3.84 12.89
N ILE A 23 -6.25 3.06 11.87
CA ILE A 23 -5.20 3.43 10.91
C ILE A 23 -5.61 4.69 10.14
N TYR A 24 -6.88 4.79 9.72
CA TYR A 24 -7.41 5.95 9.03
C TYR A 24 -7.33 7.21 9.89
N LEU A 25 -7.73 7.14 11.17
CA LEU A 25 -7.59 8.25 12.10
C LEU A 25 -6.12 8.63 12.34
N LEU A 26 -5.26 7.62 12.51
CA LEU A 26 -3.81 7.83 12.67
C LEU A 26 -3.20 8.51 11.43
N SER A 27 -3.71 8.23 10.24
CA SER A 27 -3.25 8.86 9.00
C SER A 27 -3.44 10.39 9.03
N TYR A 28 -4.55 10.89 9.60
CA TYR A 28 -4.77 12.32 9.77
C TYR A 28 -3.77 12.99 10.72
N LEU A 29 -3.30 12.27 11.74
CA LEU A 29 -2.28 12.78 12.66
C LEU A 29 -0.88 12.73 12.02
N SER A 30 -0.63 11.76 11.14
CA SER A 30 0.65 11.58 10.48
C SER A 30 1.02 12.73 9.53
N VAL A 31 0.04 13.37 8.88
CA VAL A 31 0.25 14.46 7.92
C VAL A 31 0.82 15.74 8.58
N PRO A 32 0.19 16.34 9.61
CA PRO A 32 0.74 17.52 10.27
C PRO A 32 2.06 17.20 11.00
N PHE A 33 2.17 16.01 11.60
CA PHE A 33 3.39 15.58 12.27
C PHE A 33 4.56 15.43 11.27
N GLY A 34 4.31 14.76 10.13
CA GLY A 34 5.29 14.61 9.06
C GLY A 34 5.71 15.95 8.48
N THR A 35 4.76 16.88 8.28
CA THR A 35 5.05 18.24 7.82
C THR A 35 5.95 18.98 8.80
N LEU A 36 5.67 18.90 10.11
CA LEU A 36 6.50 19.49 11.14
C LEU A 36 7.92 18.90 11.15
N LEU A 37 8.03 17.56 11.12
CA LEU A 37 9.34 16.88 11.04
C LEU A 37 10.13 17.31 9.80
N ARG A 38 9.46 17.44 8.66
CA ARG A 38 10.05 17.87 7.40
C ARG A 38 10.61 19.29 7.49
N LEU A 39 9.87 20.21 8.10
CA LEU A 39 10.32 21.59 8.35
C LEU A 39 11.54 21.65 9.29
N LEU A 40 11.62 20.75 10.27
CA LEU A 40 12.75 20.68 11.20
C LEU A 40 13.99 20.06 10.54
N SER A 41 13.81 18.97 9.80
CA SER A 41 14.90 18.31 9.07
C SER A 41 14.35 17.33 8.02
N GLU A 42 14.64 17.62 6.75
CA GLU A 42 14.37 16.71 5.62
C GLU A 42 15.01 15.32 5.81
N SER A 43 16.20 15.27 6.42
CA SER A 43 16.90 14.00 6.68
C SER A 43 16.18 13.16 7.75
N LEU A 44 15.72 13.78 8.84
CA LEU A 44 14.96 13.08 9.87
C LEU A 44 13.61 12.62 9.33
N TYR A 45 12.89 13.48 8.61
CA TYR A 45 11.63 13.13 7.97
C TYR A 45 11.78 11.91 7.06
N SER A 46 12.78 11.92 6.16
CA SER A 46 13.00 10.81 5.22
C SER A 46 13.36 9.51 5.93
N LYS A 47 14.19 9.55 6.98
CA LYS A 47 14.55 8.38 7.79
C LYS A 47 13.34 7.82 8.53
N THR A 48 12.55 8.68 9.16
CA THR A 48 11.33 8.31 9.89
C THR A 48 10.32 7.69 8.93
N LEU A 49 10.05 8.34 7.79
CA LEU A 49 9.14 7.84 6.77
C LEU A 49 9.54 6.45 6.26
N ARG A 50 10.83 6.27 5.94
CA ARG A 50 11.37 4.99 5.50
C ARG A 50 11.21 3.90 6.55
N LEU A 51 11.48 4.21 7.82
CA LEU A 51 11.30 3.26 8.93
C LEU A 51 9.84 2.83 9.06
N PHE A 52 8.90 3.77 8.93
CA PHE A 52 7.47 3.45 8.95
C PHE A 52 7.10 2.50 7.81
N TYR A 53 7.51 2.77 6.57
CA TYR A 53 7.22 1.89 5.43
C TYR A 53 7.91 0.52 5.53
N ASP A 54 9.15 0.46 6.06
CA ASP A 54 9.86 -0.79 6.31
C ASP A 54 9.12 -1.65 7.36
N LEU A 55 8.51 -1.03 8.36
CA LEU A 55 7.71 -1.74 9.38
C LEU A 55 6.34 -2.18 8.82
N PHE A 56 5.69 -1.31 8.05
CA PHE A 56 4.36 -1.55 7.49
C PHE A 56 4.37 -2.62 6.39
N SER A 57 5.49 -2.79 5.66
CA SER A 57 5.55 -3.70 4.50
C SER A 57 5.08 -5.13 4.81
N LYS A 58 5.42 -5.64 6.00
CA LYS A 58 5.12 -7.02 6.44
C LYS A 58 3.64 -7.39 6.43
N PHE A 59 2.75 -6.42 6.58
CA PHE A 59 1.30 -6.66 6.58
C PHE A 59 0.56 -5.80 5.54
N TYR A 60 1.31 -5.07 4.70
CA TYR A 60 0.76 -4.09 3.76
C TYR A 60 -0.19 -4.74 2.75
N ASP A 61 0.22 -5.83 2.12
CA ASP A 61 -0.60 -6.51 1.10
C ASP A 61 -1.86 -7.11 1.70
N ASN A 62 -1.74 -7.80 2.84
CA ASN A 62 -2.89 -8.40 3.51
C ASN A 62 -3.91 -7.35 3.96
N PHE A 63 -3.43 -6.20 4.43
CA PHE A 63 -4.28 -5.07 4.78
C PHE A 63 -4.91 -4.44 3.52
N THR A 64 -4.11 -4.02 2.56
CA THR A 64 -4.59 -3.26 1.39
C THR A 64 -5.49 -4.08 0.47
N LEU A 65 -5.16 -5.35 0.21
CA LEU A 65 -6.00 -6.22 -0.61
C LEU A 65 -7.34 -6.57 0.08
N SER A 66 -7.41 -6.46 1.41
CA SER A 66 -8.67 -6.61 2.14
C SER A 66 -9.59 -5.38 2.05
N LEU A 67 -9.07 -4.24 1.58
CA LEU A 67 -9.86 -3.02 1.44
C LEU A 67 -10.85 -3.14 0.27
N PRO A 68 -12.14 -2.81 0.49
CA PRO A 68 -13.13 -2.81 -0.59
C PRO A 68 -12.69 -1.95 -1.77
N GLY A 69 -12.71 -2.53 -2.97
CA GLY A 69 -12.38 -1.82 -4.21
C GLY A 69 -10.89 -1.64 -4.51
N TYR A 70 -9.98 -1.97 -3.59
CA TYR A 70 -8.54 -1.75 -3.82
C TYR A 70 -8.00 -2.50 -5.04
N SER A 71 -8.38 -3.78 -5.21
CA SER A 71 -8.02 -4.55 -6.40
C SER A 71 -8.56 -3.97 -7.71
N ALA A 72 -9.71 -3.30 -7.68
CA ALA A 72 -10.26 -2.62 -8.85
C ALA A 72 -9.45 -1.37 -9.20
N VAL A 73 -9.02 -0.62 -8.18
CA VAL A 73 -8.12 0.54 -8.35
C VAL A 73 -6.78 0.11 -8.95
N LEU A 74 -6.17 -0.98 -8.47
CA LEU A 74 -4.91 -1.50 -9.04
C LEU A 74 -5.05 -1.80 -10.55
N ARG A 75 -6.14 -2.45 -10.96
CA ARG A 75 -6.43 -2.74 -12.37
C ARG A 75 -6.66 -1.46 -13.17
N LEU A 76 -7.41 -0.52 -12.63
CA LEU A 76 -7.66 0.77 -13.26
C LEU A 76 -6.35 1.53 -13.49
N ILE A 77 -5.43 1.55 -12.53
CA ILE A 77 -4.10 2.16 -12.68
C ILE A 77 -3.34 1.49 -13.85
N ALA A 78 -3.31 0.16 -13.88
CA ALA A 78 -2.62 -0.58 -14.94
C ALA A 78 -3.27 -0.41 -16.33
N GLU A 79 -4.58 -0.17 -16.40
CA GLU A 79 -5.30 0.16 -17.63
C GLU A 79 -5.01 1.60 -18.08
N LEU A 80 -5.07 2.57 -17.17
CA LEU A 80 -4.80 3.97 -17.46
C LEU A 80 -3.35 4.21 -17.89
N ALA A 81 -2.40 3.41 -17.38
CA ALA A 81 -1.02 3.43 -17.85
C ALA A 81 -0.89 3.09 -19.35
N ASN A 82 -1.86 2.36 -19.91
CA ASN A 82 -1.99 2.04 -21.34
C ASN A 82 -0.67 1.58 -22.00
N SER A 83 0.10 0.77 -21.29
CA SER A 83 1.40 0.28 -21.75
C SER A 83 1.26 -0.88 -22.73
N SER A 84 2.22 -0.98 -23.66
CA SER A 84 2.32 -2.07 -24.62
C SER A 84 3.66 -2.80 -24.50
N ARG A 85 3.79 -3.93 -25.22
CA ARG A 85 5.02 -4.77 -25.23
C ARG A 85 6.25 -4.07 -25.83
N ARG A 86 6.10 -2.83 -26.31
CA ARG A 86 7.20 -1.98 -26.79
C ARG A 86 7.69 -0.99 -25.74
N ASP A 87 6.89 -0.74 -24.72
CA ASP A 87 7.10 0.37 -23.79
C ASP A 87 7.83 -0.11 -22.53
N PRO A 88 8.94 0.55 -22.15
CA PRO A 88 9.46 0.45 -20.79
C PRO A 88 8.59 1.27 -19.85
N VAL A 89 8.37 0.76 -18.64
CA VAL A 89 7.55 1.43 -17.62
C VAL A 89 8.35 1.64 -16.34
N LEU A 90 8.19 2.82 -15.73
CA LEU A 90 8.73 3.17 -14.42
C LEU A 90 7.57 3.30 -13.43
N ASP A 91 7.58 2.48 -12.38
CA ASP A 91 6.62 2.53 -11.27
C ASP A 91 7.29 3.20 -10.06
N VAL A 92 6.85 4.42 -9.70
CA VAL A 92 7.47 5.26 -8.66
C VAL A 92 6.66 5.16 -7.37
N ALA A 93 7.34 4.90 -6.25
CA ALA A 93 6.73 4.48 -4.99
C ALA A 93 5.94 3.17 -5.18
N CYS A 94 6.59 2.19 -5.80
CA CYS A 94 5.95 0.93 -6.23
C CYS A 94 5.48 0.05 -5.07
N GLY A 95 5.87 0.34 -3.82
CA GLY A 95 5.60 -0.50 -2.67
C GLY A 95 6.07 -1.93 -2.91
N THR A 96 5.25 -2.89 -2.51
CA THR A 96 5.42 -4.34 -2.74
C THR A 96 5.26 -4.77 -4.21
N GLY A 97 4.99 -3.83 -5.12
CA GLY A 97 4.95 -4.08 -6.56
C GLY A 97 3.61 -4.60 -7.09
N LEU A 98 2.51 -4.47 -6.33
CA LEU A 98 1.19 -4.94 -6.78
C LEU A 98 0.78 -4.35 -8.16
N VAL A 99 1.07 -3.08 -8.41
CA VAL A 99 0.83 -2.44 -9.72
C VAL A 99 1.90 -2.85 -10.74
N SER A 100 3.18 -2.82 -10.35
CA SER A 100 4.31 -3.30 -11.17
C SER A 100 4.05 -4.68 -11.79
N LEU A 101 3.53 -5.64 -11.01
CA LEU A 101 3.23 -6.99 -11.48
C LEU A 101 2.12 -7.04 -12.53
N LEU A 102 1.11 -6.17 -12.41
CA LEU A 102 0.05 -6.03 -13.43
C LEU A 102 0.61 -5.41 -14.71
N LEU A 103 1.46 -4.39 -14.58
CA LEU A 103 2.10 -3.72 -15.71
C LEU A 103 3.05 -4.65 -16.47
N ALA A 104 3.78 -5.52 -15.77
CA ALA A 104 4.73 -6.47 -16.35
C ALA A 104 4.09 -7.48 -17.30
N GLN A 105 2.78 -7.71 -17.19
CA GLN A 105 2.03 -8.58 -18.10
C GLN A 105 1.84 -7.94 -19.49
N ARG A 106 1.94 -6.61 -19.60
CA ARG A 106 1.60 -5.82 -20.79
C ARG A 106 2.79 -5.05 -21.36
N ALA A 107 3.64 -4.53 -20.49
CA ALA A 107 4.83 -3.73 -20.84
C ALA A 107 5.98 -4.59 -21.40
N ARG A 108 6.97 -3.94 -22.00
CA ARG A 108 8.25 -4.59 -22.37
C ARG A 108 9.05 -4.96 -21.13
N GLU A 109 9.17 -4.00 -20.23
CA GLU A 109 9.90 -4.09 -18.96
C GLU A 109 9.27 -3.13 -17.96
N VAL A 110 9.39 -3.44 -16.67
CA VAL A 110 8.94 -2.58 -15.58
C VAL A 110 10.07 -2.42 -14.58
N VAL A 111 10.42 -1.18 -14.27
CA VAL A 111 11.35 -0.83 -13.21
C VAL A 111 10.54 -0.23 -12.06
N GLY A 112 10.55 -0.89 -10.91
CA GLY A 112 9.95 -0.37 -9.68
C GLY A 112 10.98 0.38 -8.84
N LEU A 113 10.60 1.55 -8.31
CA LEU A 113 11.39 2.32 -7.37
C LEU A 113 10.60 2.56 -6.09
N ASP A 114 11.19 2.22 -4.95
CA ASP A 114 10.66 2.58 -3.64
C ASP A 114 11.78 3.05 -2.71
N LEU A 115 11.46 3.98 -1.80
CA LEU A 115 12.40 4.49 -0.80
C LEU A 115 12.68 3.45 0.30
N SER A 116 11.72 2.56 0.56
CA SER A 116 11.76 1.54 1.60
C SER A 116 12.26 0.21 1.05
N PRO A 117 13.45 -0.27 1.46
CA PRO A 117 13.91 -1.59 1.07
C PRO A 117 13.04 -2.72 1.61
N GLY A 118 12.30 -2.49 2.69
CA GLY A 118 11.31 -3.45 3.19
C GLY A 118 10.13 -3.66 2.24
N GLN A 119 9.88 -2.74 1.31
CA GLN A 119 8.88 -2.88 0.25
C GLN A 119 9.40 -3.68 -0.95
N LEU A 120 10.72 -3.73 -1.16
CA LEU A 120 11.35 -4.36 -2.32
C LEU A 120 11.91 -5.77 -2.06
N LYS A 121 11.69 -6.33 -0.86
CA LYS A 121 12.25 -7.61 -0.40
C LYS A 121 11.14 -8.52 0.10
#